data_AF-A0A9Q3BWW9-F1
#
_entry.id   AF-A0A9Q3BWW9-F1
#
_cell.length_a   1.000
_cell.length_b   1.000
_cell.length_c   1.000
_cell.angle_alpha   90.00
_cell.angle_beta   90.00
_cell.angle_gamma   90.00
#
_symmetry.space_group_name_H-M   'P 1'
#
loop_
_entity.id
_entity.type
_entity.pdbx_description
1 polymer ?
#
loop_
_entity_poly.entity_id
_entity_poly.type
_entity_poly.pdbx_seq_one_letter_code
_entity_poly.pdbx_strand_id
1 'polypeptide(L)'
;MGHMSEDRTKERVAITAWWPKWEQELSEYINTCERFQKETRKHGEKYGLLQHIEEPKHPWEIINMDWVTGLVPGGKNAVEVRLTEEFSRKHRVFPVSLVKPYFHKGEDKFPSINNTTTLPDKVEVEDSPGPVKKIIKARKIRLNGKYQRQYLVRFKNQAAEKDKWLAEDDIPDGNLHLRRFRASRRTGKSHQV
;
A
#
# COMPACT_ATOMS: atom_id res chain seq x y z
N MET A 1 3.13 42.48 -19.80
CA MET A 1 3.14 42.35 -21.27
C MET A 1 2.55 40.99 -21.60
N GLY A 2 1.43 40.96 -22.32
CA GLY A 2 0.68 39.73 -22.59
C GLY A 2 1.41 38.80 -23.56
N HIS A 3 1.38 37.51 -23.25
CA HIS A 3 1.97 36.44 -24.04
C HIS A 3 1.11 36.18 -25.28
N MET A 4 1.62 36.54 -26.46
CA MET A 4 0.91 36.41 -27.74
C MET A 4 1.27 35.07 -28.40
N SER A 5 0.27 34.39 -28.98
CA SER A 5 0.50 33.21 -29.81
C SER A 5 1.36 33.54 -31.05
N GLU A 6 1.88 32.51 -31.70
CA GLU A 6 2.67 32.66 -32.94
C GLU A 6 1.93 33.50 -33.98
N ASP A 7 0.65 33.20 -34.20
CA ASP A 7 -0.21 33.90 -35.16
C ASP A 7 -0.33 35.39 -34.84
N ARG A 8 -0.53 35.74 -33.57
CA ARG A 8 -0.62 37.13 -33.10
C ARG A 8 0.70 37.89 -33.32
N THR A 9 1.83 37.20 -33.20
CA THR A 9 3.15 37.78 -33.44
C THR A 9 3.36 38.05 -34.92
N LYS A 10 2.94 37.13 -35.80
CA LYS A 10 2.98 37.30 -37.26
C LYS A 10 2.10 38.47 -37.73
N GLU A 11 0.85 38.53 -37.26
CA GLU A 11 -0.07 39.64 -37.59
C GLU A 11 0.51 41.00 -37.22
N ARG A 12 1.15 41.09 -36.05
CA ARG A 12 1.70 42.35 -35.56
C ARG A 12 2.94 42.78 -36.34
N VAL A 13 3.82 41.85 -36.69
CA VAL A 13 5.00 42.16 -37.51
C VAL A 13 4.56 42.60 -38.90
N ALA A 14 3.56 41.94 -39.50
CA ALA A 14 3.01 42.31 -40.81
C ALA A 14 2.50 43.76 -40.88
N ILE A 15 1.98 44.29 -39.77
CA ILE A 15 1.49 45.68 -39.68
C ILE A 15 2.63 46.68 -39.42
N THR A 16 3.68 46.27 -38.72
CA THR A 16 4.69 47.20 -38.17
C THR A 16 5.92 47.33 -39.07
N ALA A 17 6.28 46.28 -39.80
CA ALA A 17 7.50 46.23 -40.59
C ALA A 17 7.36 45.25 -41.78
N TRP A 18 8.20 45.44 -42.80
CA TRP A 18 8.23 44.56 -43.98
C TRP A 18 9.66 44.40 -44.49
N TRP A 19 10.03 43.16 -44.82
CA TRP A 19 11.29 42.82 -45.50
C TRP A 19 11.16 41.51 -46.28
N PRO A 20 12.06 41.20 -47.23
CA PRO A 20 12.03 39.92 -47.95
C PRO A 20 12.15 38.74 -46.99
N LYS A 21 11.29 37.71 -47.14
CA LYS A 21 11.27 36.50 -46.31
C LYS A 21 11.02 36.73 -44.80
N TRP A 22 10.45 37.87 -44.41
CA TRP A 22 10.19 38.22 -43.01
C TRP A 22 9.41 37.14 -42.23
N GLU A 23 8.48 36.47 -42.89
CA GLU A 23 7.68 35.41 -42.27
C GLU A 23 8.50 34.15 -41.95
N GLN A 24 9.48 33.81 -42.79
CA GLN A 24 10.38 32.68 -42.57
C GLN A 24 11.33 32.96 -41.40
N GLU A 25 11.94 34.15 -41.40
CA GLU A 25 12.85 34.58 -40.33
C GLU A 25 12.12 34.70 -38.98
N LEU A 26 10.87 35.17 -38.98
CA LEU A 26 10.07 35.25 -37.77
C LEU A 26 9.68 33.86 -37.24
N SER A 27 9.33 32.93 -38.13
CA SER A 27 9.05 31.53 -37.76
C SER A 27 10.30 30.86 -37.17
N GLU A 28 11.47 31.09 -37.77
CA GLU A 28 12.75 30.60 -37.26
C GLU A 28 13.09 31.21 -35.89
N TYR A 29 12.87 32.52 -35.71
CA TYR A 29 13.05 33.19 -34.43
C TYR A 29 12.12 32.62 -33.35
N ILE A 30 10.84 32.43 -33.66
CA ILE A 30 9.86 31.85 -32.74
C ILE A 30 10.25 30.41 -32.35
N ASN A 31 10.74 29.63 -33.30
CA ASN A 31 11.18 28.25 -33.08
C ASN A 31 12.55 28.13 -32.39
N THR A 32 13.36 29.18 -32.33
CA THR A 32 14.67 29.18 -31.65
C THR A 32 14.66 29.95 -30.33
N CYS A 33 13.68 30.82 -30.11
CA CYS A 33 13.58 31.64 -28.91
C CYS A 33 13.07 30.83 -27.71
N GLU A 34 13.97 30.54 -26.77
CA GLU A 34 13.64 29.82 -25.53
C GLU A 34 12.53 30.49 -24.71
N ARG A 35 12.51 31.84 -24.68
CA ARG A 35 11.48 32.61 -23.96
C ARG A 35 10.10 32.37 -24.56
N PHE A 36 10.00 32.42 -25.89
CA PHE A 36 8.75 32.18 -26.59
C PHE A 36 8.28 30.74 -26.39
N GLN A 37 9.17 29.76 -26.49
CA GLN A 37 8.87 28.34 -26.27
C GLN A 37 8.44 28.00 -24.84
N LYS A 38 8.99 28.68 -23.82
CA LYS A 38 8.59 28.50 -22.42
C LYS A 38 7.21 29.08 -22.12
N GLU A 39 6.91 30.22 -22.73
CA GLU A 39 5.65 30.93 -22.52
C GLU A 39 4.51 30.31 -23.34
N THR A 40 4.79 29.83 -24.55
CA THR A 40 3.84 29.08 -25.36
C THR A 40 3.77 27.64 -24.87
N ARG A 41 2.78 27.36 -24.02
CA ARG A 41 2.40 25.98 -23.74
C ARG A 41 1.99 25.35 -25.08
N LYS A 42 2.81 24.44 -25.60
CA LYS A 42 2.33 23.48 -26.58
C LYS A 42 1.12 22.82 -25.92
N HIS A 43 -0.07 23.05 -26.46
CA HIS A 43 -1.20 22.19 -26.13
C HIS A 43 -0.67 20.78 -26.40
N GLY A 44 -0.59 19.96 -25.34
CA GLY A 44 -0.04 18.61 -25.45
C GLY A 44 -0.75 17.82 -26.54
N GLU A 45 -0.20 16.66 -26.89
CA GLU A 45 -0.91 15.73 -27.76
C GLU A 45 -2.38 15.64 -27.33
N LYS A 46 -3.29 15.65 -28.31
CA LYS A 46 -4.74 15.60 -28.06
C LYS A 46 -4.97 14.50 -27.03
N TYR A 47 -5.68 14.83 -25.94
CA TYR A 47 -6.09 13.83 -24.95
C TYR A 47 -6.55 12.59 -25.69
N GLY A 48 -5.99 11.43 -25.33
CA GLY A 48 -6.28 10.17 -26.01
C GLY A 48 -7.79 9.92 -26.12
N LEU A 49 -8.20 9.04 -27.04
CA LEU A 49 -9.61 8.67 -27.16
C LEU A 49 -10.16 8.25 -25.79
N LEU A 50 -11.37 8.74 -25.48
CA LEU A 50 -12.07 8.39 -24.25
C LEU A 50 -12.09 6.86 -24.11
N GLN A 51 -11.53 6.34 -23.01
CA GLN A 51 -11.52 4.91 -22.78
C GLN A 51 -12.97 4.41 -22.61
N HIS A 52 -13.34 3.40 -23.39
CA HIS A 52 -14.65 2.77 -23.28
C HIS A 52 -14.72 1.94 -21.99
N ILE A 53 -15.71 2.22 -21.14
CA ILE A 53 -16.02 1.42 -19.97
C ILE A 53 -16.96 0.29 -20.41
N GLU A 54 -16.64 -0.96 -20.10
CA GLU A 54 -17.52 -2.09 -20.42
C GLU A 54 -18.88 -1.96 -19.72
N GLU A 55 -19.95 -2.27 -20.44
CA GLU A 55 -21.30 -2.22 -19.89
C GLU A 55 -21.48 -3.31 -18.81
N PRO A 56 -22.00 -2.95 -17.62
CA PRO A 56 -22.25 -3.93 -16.56
C PRO A 56 -23.34 -4.92 -17.00
N LYS A 57 -23.10 -6.22 -16.80
CA LYS A 57 -24.00 -7.33 -17.13
C LYS A 57 -25.02 -7.59 -16.04
N HIS A 58 -24.75 -7.16 -14.81
CA HIS A 58 -25.58 -7.43 -13.65
C HIS A 58 -25.89 -6.17 -12.84
N PRO A 59 -27.06 -6.09 -12.18
CA PRO A 59 -27.34 -5.01 -11.24
C PRO A 59 -26.25 -4.94 -10.16
N TRP A 60 -25.82 -3.72 -9.83
CA TRP A 60 -24.79 -3.41 -8.81
C TRP A 60 -23.35 -3.86 -9.13
N GLU A 61 -23.06 -4.27 -10.36
CA GLU A 61 -21.71 -4.70 -10.76
C GLU A 61 -20.69 -3.56 -10.77
N ILE A 62 -21.12 -2.36 -11.18
CA ILE A 62 -20.30 -1.16 -11.17
C ILE A 62 -20.99 -0.09 -10.32
N ILE A 63 -20.28 0.38 -9.28
CA ILE A 63 -20.70 1.51 -8.45
C ILE A 63 -19.62 2.59 -8.60
N ASN A 64 -19.92 3.61 -9.38
CA ASN A 64 -19.06 4.78 -9.48
C ASN A 64 -19.31 5.69 -8.27
N MET A 65 -18.24 6.11 -7.60
CA MET A 65 -18.30 7.04 -6.49
C MET A 65 -17.43 8.25 -6.80
N ASP A 66 -17.99 9.45 -6.67
CA ASP A 66 -17.25 10.72 -6.77
C ASP A 66 -17.32 11.47 -5.44
N TRP A 67 -16.25 12.20 -5.12
CA TRP A 67 -16.17 13.04 -3.93
C TRP A 67 -16.28 14.50 -4.35
N VAL A 68 -17.47 15.07 -4.21
CA VAL A 68 -17.67 16.50 -4.40
C VAL A 68 -17.05 17.24 -3.21
N THR A 69 -15.87 17.81 -3.42
CA THR A 69 -15.17 18.66 -2.44
C THR A 69 -15.39 20.14 -2.74
N GLY A 70 -15.28 21.01 -1.73
CA GLY A 70 -15.41 22.46 -1.92
C GLY A 70 -16.86 22.99 -1.95
N LEU A 71 -17.83 22.19 -1.52
CA LEU A 71 -19.15 22.73 -1.16
C LEU A 71 -18.97 23.73 -0.02
N VAL A 72 -19.72 24.85 -0.07
CA VAL A 72 -19.76 25.80 1.04
C VAL A 72 -20.02 25.03 2.34
N PRO A 73 -19.28 25.30 3.43
CA PRO A 73 -19.53 24.65 4.72
C PRO A 73 -21.01 24.76 4.98
N GLY A 74 -21.66 23.59 5.11
CA GLY A 74 -23.11 23.50 5.09
C GLY A 74 -23.72 24.46 6.10
N GLY A 75 -24.95 24.91 5.84
CA GLY A 75 -25.69 25.72 6.79
C GLY A 75 -25.85 25.01 8.15
N LYS A 76 -26.79 25.47 8.97
CA LYS A 76 -27.00 25.01 10.36
C LYS A 76 -27.16 23.48 10.59
N ASN A 77 -27.19 22.68 9.52
CA ASN A 77 -27.45 21.25 9.51
C ASN A 77 -26.23 20.37 9.20
N ALA A 78 -25.02 20.93 9.02
CA ALA A 78 -23.81 20.15 8.75
C ALA A 78 -22.64 20.56 9.67
N VAL A 79 -21.78 19.59 10.00
CA VAL A 79 -20.55 19.82 10.77
C VAL A 79 -19.35 19.19 10.06
N GLU A 80 -18.21 19.86 10.16
CA GLU A 80 -16.93 19.31 9.72
C GLU A 80 -16.24 18.60 10.89
N VAL A 81 -15.81 17.36 10.67
CA VAL A 81 -15.14 16.52 11.66
C VAL A 81 -13.70 16.26 11.23
N ARG A 82 -12.76 16.39 12.17
CA ARG A 82 -11.38 15.97 11.98
C ARG A 82 -11.31 14.44 12.06
N LEU A 83 -11.10 13.82 10.90
CA LEU A 83 -10.93 12.37 10.78
C LEU A 83 -9.44 12.01 10.86
N THR A 84 -9.14 10.85 11.45
CA THR A 84 -7.80 10.24 11.45
C THR A 84 -7.47 9.60 10.09
N GLU A 85 -6.21 9.23 9.87
CA GLU A 85 -5.70 8.71 8.58
C GLU A 85 -6.46 7.46 8.10
N GLU A 86 -6.85 6.58 9.01
CA GLU A 86 -7.64 5.37 8.74
C GLU A 86 -8.99 5.69 8.07
N PHE A 87 -9.54 6.88 8.32
CA PHE A 87 -10.81 7.35 7.76
C PHE A 87 -10.62 8.40 6.66
N SER A 88 -9.42 8.53 6.10
CA SER A 88 -9.09 9.48 5.03
C SER A 88 -9.97 9.34 3.78
N ARG A 89 -10.48 8.14 3.50
CA ARG A 89 -11.42 7.86 2.39
C ARG A 89 -12.87 8.27 2.66
N LYS A 90 -13.19 8.81 3.84
CA LYS A 90 -14.52 9.32 4.18
C LYS A 90 -14.56 10.84 4.05
N HIS A 91 -15.70 11.38 3.63
CA HIS A 91 -15.91 12.83 3.60
C HIS A 91 -15.91 13.39 5.03
N ARG A 92 -15.29 14.57 5.22
CA ARG A 92 -15.12 15.19 6.55
C ARG A 92 -16.40 15.85 7.08
N VAL A 93 -17.31 16.23 6.19
CA VAL A 93 -18.56 16.89 6.54
C VAL A 93 -19.68 15.87 6.70
N PHE A 94 -20.39 15.93 7.83
CA PHE A 94 -21.51 15.06 8.17
C PHE A 94 -22.76 15.87 8.56
N PRO A 95 -23.98 15.34 8.34
CA PRO A 95 -25.21 15.93 8.86
C PRO A 95 -25.22 15.97 10.40
N VAL A 96 -25.71 17.07 10.97
CA VAL A 96 -25.85 17.26 12.43
C VAL A 96 -26.75 16.19 13.06
N SER A 97 -27.75 15.69 12.33
CA SER A 97 -28.65 14.62 12.79
C SER A 97 -27.93 13.28 13.07
N LEU A 98 -26.77 13.06 12.45
CA LEU A 98 -25.95 11.87 12.68
C LEU A 98 -25.00 12.03 13.88
N VAL A 99 -24.82 13.26 14.37
CA VAL A 99 -23.93 13.54 15.50
C VAL A 99 -24.68 13.33 16.79
N LYS A 100 -24.10 12.52 17.68
CA LYS A 100 -24.58 12.36 19.05
C LYS A 100 -23.63 13.09 20.00
N PRO A 101 -24.14 13.79 21.03
CA PRO A 101 -23.30 14.37 22.06
C PRO A 101 -22.42 13.27 22.68
N TYR A 102 -21.12 13.51 22.70
CA TYR A 102 -20.20 12.63 23.39
C TYR A 102 -20.30 12.93 24.89
N PHE A 103 -20.89 12.01 25.64
CA PHE A 103 -20.89 12.07 27.10
C PHE A 103 -19.62 11.38 27.59
N HIS A 104 -18.76 12.13 28.28
CA HIS A 104 -17.61 11.55 28.98
C HIS A 104 -18.16 10.55 30.00
N LYS A 105 -17.92 9.25 29.75
CA LYS A 105 -18.44 8.18 30.61
C LYS A 105 -17.77 8.27 31.97
N GLY A 106 -18.55 8.56 33.01
CA GLY A 106 -18.13 8.27 34.38
C GLY A 106 -17.92 6.77 34.55
N GLU A 107 -16.89 6.39 35.30
CA GLU A 107 -16.34 5.03 35.47
C GLU A 107 -17.36 4.00 36.00
N ASP A 108 -18.53 4.44 36.46
CA ASP A 108 -19.47 3.61 37.21
C ASP A 108 -20.57 2.95 36.37
N LYS A 109 -20.79 3.37 35.12
CA LYS A 109 -21.96 2.91 34.34
C LYS A 109 -21.70 1.63 33.54
N PHE A 110 -20.45 1.24 33.39
CA PHE A 110 -20.04 0.03 32.69
C PHE A 110 -18.85 -0.62 33.42
N PRO A 111 -19.06 -1.30 34.56
CA PRO A 111 -17.98 -1.98 35.29
C PRO A 111 -17.21 -3.00 34.42
N SER A 112 -17.80 -3.45 33.31
CA SER A 112 -17.17 -4.31 32.31
C SER A 112 -16.26 -3.58 31.30
N ILE A 113 -16.27 -2.25 31.23
CA ILE A 113 -15.29 -1.45 30.44
C ILE A 113 -14.00 -1.21 31.24
N ASN A 114 -14.08 -1.29 32.57
CA ASN A 114 -12.95 -1.11 33.48
C ASN A 114 -12.06 -2.35 33.56
N ASN A 115 -12.46 -3.43 32.88
CA ASN A 115 -11.49 -4.37 32.36
C ASN A 115 -10.78 -3.66 31.20
N THR A 116 -9.88 -2.74 31.56
CA THR A 116 -8.60 -2.66 30.89
C THR A 116 -8.07 -4.09 30.93
N THR A 117 -8.44 -4.88 29.92
CA THR A 117 -7.52 -5.87 29.41
C THR A 117 -6.34 -5.01 29.00
N THR A 118 -5.46 -4.73 29.95
CA THR A 118 -4.04 -4.57 29.65
C THR A 118 -3.82 -5.69 28.67
N LEU A 119 -3.58 -5.35 27.39
CA LEU A 119 -3.06 -6.32 26.44
C LEU A 119 -2.01 -7.06 27.26
N PRO A 120 -2.22 -8.34 27.60
CA PRO A 120 -1.40 -8.98 28.62
C PRO A 120 0.02 -8.71 28.18
N ASP A 121 0.79 -7.99 29.02
CA ASP A 121 2.16 -7.57 28.72
C ASP A 121 2.76 -8.69 27.95
N LYS A 122 3.01 -8.47 26.64
CA LYS A 122 3.21 -9.51 25.62
C LYS A 122 3.81 -10.68 26.34
N VAL A 123 2.97 -11.67 26.72
CA VAL A 123 3.41 -12.66 27.72
C VAL A 123 4.70 -13.15 27.12
N GLU A 124 5.81 -12.91 27.81
CA GLU A 124 7.03 -13.63 27.52
C GLU A 124 6.61 -15.04 27.88
N VAL A 125 5.97 -15.70 26.91
CA VAL A 125 5.69 -17.11 26.94
C VAL A 125 7.10 -17.62 26.98
N GLU A 126 7.56 -17.92 28.19
CA GLU A 126 8.81 -18.58 28.44
C GLU A 126 8.88 -19.64 27.35
N ASP A 127 9.81 -19.44 26.42
CA ASP A 127 9.96 -20.22 25.20
C ASP A 127 10.58 -21.56 25.59
N SER A 128 9.99 -22.20 26.60
CA SER A 128 10.23 -23.55 27.01
C SER A 128 9.65 -24.38 25.86
N PRO A 129 10.52 -24.93 25.00
CA PRO A 129 10.06 -25.64 23.82
C PRO A 129 9.24 -26.83 24.32
N GLY A 130 7.94 -26.80 24.04
CA GLY A 130 7.05 -27.92 24.35
C GLY A 130 7.59 -29.22 23.75
N PRO A 131 7.08 -30.39 24.16
CA PRO A 131 7.60 -31.67 23.69
C PRO A 131 7.54 -31.77 22.16
N VAL A 132 8.66 -32.15 21.55
CA VAL A 132 8.78 -32.24 20.09
C VAL A 132 7.82 -33.30 19.53
N LYS A 133 7.04 -32.93 18.50
CA LYS A 133 6.17 -33.88 17.78
C LYS A 133 6.95 -34.61 16.70
N LYS A 134 7.58 -33.85 15.79
CA LYS A 134 8.37 -34.41 14.68
C LYS A 134 9.30 -33.39 14.04
N ILE A 135 10.34 -33.89 13.38
CA ILE A 135 11.17 -33.10 12.46
C ILE A 135 10.60 -33.22 11.05
N ILE A 136 10.43 -32.10 10.38
CA ILE A 136 9.76 -32.02 9.07
C ILE A 136 10.77 -31.89 7.94
N LYS A 137 11.76 -31.00 8.09
CA LYS A 137 12.75 -30.70 7.06
C LYS A 137 14.13 -30.52 7.68
N ALA A 138 15.16 -30.65 6.84
CA ALA A 138 16.53 -30.32 7.18
C ALA A 138 17.07 -29.35 6.14
N ARG A 139 17.86 -28.37 6.58
CA ARG A 139 18.56 -27.40 5.72
C ARG A 139 20.03 -27.31 6.14
N LYS A 140 20.89 -26.95 5.19
CA LYS A 140 22.30 -26.62 5.43
C LYS A 140 22.48 -25.14 5.19
N ILE A 141 22.93 -24.42 6.20
CA ILE A 141 23.15 -22.97 6.14
C ILE A 141 24.61 -22.66 6.46
N ARG A 142 25.08 -21.51 5.99
CA ARG A 142 26.44 -21.03 6.27
C ARG A 142 26.34 -19.91 7.31
N LEU A 143 26.82 -20.18 8.52
CA LEU A 143 26.86 -19.24 9.65
C LEU A 143 28.31 -19.12 10.12
N ASN A 144 28.80 -17.89 10.29
CA ASN A 144 30.18 -17.61 10.71
C ASN A 144 31.25 -18.39 9.92
N GLY A 145 31.06 -18.47 8.59
CA GLY A 145 31.98 -19.17 7.69
C GLY A 145 31.89 -20.71 7.71
N LYS A 146 31.21 -21.31 8.68
CA LYS A 146 31.03 -22.76 8.83
C LYS A 146 29.67 -23.21 8.31
N TYR A 147 29.62 -24.44 7.82
CA TYR A 147 28.36 -25.05 7.42
C TYR A 147 27.69 -25.72 8.62
N GLN A 148 26.49 -25.28 8.96
CA GLN A 148 25.68 -25.87 10.02
C GLN A 148 24.39 -26.45 9.46
N ARG A 149 23.96 -27.58 10.02
CA ARG A 149 22.68 -28.21 9.68
C ARG A 149 21.64 -27.76 10.69
N GLN A 150 20.46 -27.38 10.19
CA GLN A 150 19.30 -27.07 11.00
C GLN A 150 18.12 -27.94 10.58
N TYR A 151 17.23 -28.19 11.54
CA TYR A 151 16.07 -29.03 11.37
C TYR A 151 14.82 -28.24 11.73
N LEU A 152 13.78 -28.33 10.88
CA LEU A 152 12.49 -27.70 11.14
C LEU A 152 11.70 -28.60 12.09
N VAL A 153 11.53 -28.14 13.32
CA VAL A 153 10.91 -28.87 14.41
C VAL A 153 9.48 -28.41 14.57
N ARG A 154 8.55 -29.37 14.62
CA ARG A 154 7.16 -29.15 14.99
C ARG A 154 6.91 -29.62 16.41
N PHE A 155 6.38 -28.73 17.23
CA PHE A 155 6.05 -28.99 18.63
C PHE A 155 4.66 -29.62 18.77
N LYS A 156 4.44 -30.41 19.83
CA LYS A 156 3.11 -30.97 20.13
C LYS A 156 2.16 -29.86 20.57
N ASN A 157 0.90 -29.96 20.16
CA ASN A 157 -0.19 -29.03 20.52
C ASN A 157 0.06 -27.56 20.11
N GLN A 158 1.00 -27.33 19.18
CA GLN A 158 1.25 -26.02 18.59
C GLN A 158 0.88 -26.02 17.10
N ALA A 159 0.34 -24.90 16.62
CA ALA A 159 0.04 -24.68 15.21
C ALA A 159 1.33 -24.65 14.38
N ALA A 160 1.22 -24.93 13.08
CA ALA A 160 2.37 -24.97 12.16
C ALA A 160 3.14 -23.64 12.08
N GLU A 161 2.49 -22.53 12.45
CA GLU A 161 3.10 -21.20 12.53
C GLU A 161 4.19 -21.10 13.61
N LYS A 162 4.16 -21.97 14.62
CA LYS A 162 5.18 -22.03 15.68
C LYS A 162 6.33 -23.00 15.36
N ASP A 163 6.38 -23.57 14.15
CA ASP A 163 7.48 -24.45 13.73
C ASP A 163 8.79 -23.64 13.63
N LYS A 164 9.87 -24.12 14.28
CA LYS A 164 11.15 -23.40 14.36
C LYS A 164 12.30 -24.22 13.75
N TRP A 165 13.27 -23.52 13.15
CA TRP A 165 14.53 -24.13 12.68
C TRP A 165 15.55 -24.16 13.82
N LEU A 166 15.88 -25.35 14.31
CA LEU A 166 16.81 -25.55 15.43
C LEU A 166 18.05 -26.33 14.99
N ALA A 167 19.20 -26.10 15.65
CA ALA A 167 20.41 -26.90 15.47
C ALA A 167 20.24 -28.29 16.09
N GLU A 168 21.17 -29.21 15.81
CA GLU A 168 21.12 -30.56 16.41
C GLU A 168 21.12 -30.55 17.94
N ASP A 169 21.84 -29.59 18.53
CA ASP A 169 22.06 -29.48 19.97
C ASP A 169 20.91 -28.78 20.72
N ASP A 170 20.13 -27.97 20.01
CA ASP A 170 19.04 -27.16 20.60
C ASP A 170 17.67 -27.86 20.58
N ILE A 171 17.62 -29.13 20.15
CA ILE A 171 16.38 -29.90 20.03
C ILE A 171 16.17 -30.75 21.28
N PRO A 172 15.08 -30.55 22.05
CA PRO A 172 14.71 -31.43 23.15
C PRO A 172 14.50 -32.86 22.65
N ASP A 173 15.13 -33.85 23.30
CA ASP A 173 15.15 -35.26 22.87
C ASP A 173 15.59 -35.46 21.40
N GLY A 174 16.46 -34.57 20.90
CA GLY A 174 16.87 -34.49 19.50
C GLY A 174 17.34 -35.81 18.90
N ASN A 175 18.08 -36.61 19.66
CA ASN A 175 18.61 -37.91 19.21
C ASN A 175 17.51 -38.88 18.74
N LEU A 176 16.39 -38.97 19.46
CA LEU A 176 15.28 -39.85 19.10
C LEU A 176 14.59 -39.36 17.83
N HIS A 177 14.31 -38.06 17.76
CA HIS A 177 13.59 -37.44 16.65
C HIS A 177 14.43 -37.39 15.36
N LEU A 178 15.74 -37.12 15.48
CA LEU A 178 16.68 -37.12 14.37
C LEU A 178 16.92 -38.54 13.85
N ARG A 179 17.00 -39.55 14.72
CA ARG A 179 17.10 -40.96 14.30
C ARG A 179 15.88 -41.38 13.49
N ARG A 180 14.66 -41.06 13.95
CA ARG A 180 13.42 -41.32 13.22
C ARG A 180 13.37 -40.59 11.88
N PHE A 181 13.73 -39.31 11.84
CA PHE A 181 13.76 -38.51 10.61
C PHE A 181 14.79 -39.01 9.59
N ARG A 182 16.00 -39.38 10.05
CA ARG A 182 17.04 -39.95 9.18
C ARG A 182 16.62 -41.32 8.64
N ALA A 183 15.94 -42.15 9.45
CA ALA A 183 15.40 -43.43 9.02
C ALA A 183 14.29 -43.26 7.96
N SER A 184 13.34 -42.35 8.18
CA SER A 184 12.25 -42.10 7.22
C SER A 184 12.75 -41.54 5.88
N ARG A 185 13.85 -40.77 5.90
CA ARG A 185 14.50 -40.30 4.66
C ARG A 185 15.29 -41.38 3.92
N ARG A 186 15.70 -42.46 4.60
CA ARG A 186 16.35 -43.62 3.95
C ARG A 186 15.33 -44.51 3.25
N THR A 187 14.18 -44.77 3.89
CA THR A 187 13.09 -45.57 3.30
C THR A 187 12.35 -44.87 2.16
N GLY A 188 12.31 -43.53 2.14
CA GLY A 188 11.75 -42.78 1.01
C GLY A 188 12.65 -42.70 -0.23
N LYS A 189 13.88 -43.23 -0.19
CA LYS A 189 14.84 -43.21 -1.30
C LYS A 189 14.95 -44.56 -2.04
N SER A 190 14.16 -45.56 -1.63
CA SER A 190 14.16 -46.91 -2.21
C SER A 190 12.89 -47.24 -3.00
N HIS A 191 12.27 -46.25 -3.65
CA HIS A 191 11.13 -46.42 -4.56
C HIS A 191 11.21 -45.50 -5.79
N GLN A 192 12.44 -45.32 -6.30
CA GLN A 192 12.68 -44.86 -7.68
C GLN A 192 13.78 -45.75 -8.27
N VAL A 193 13.35 -46.91 -8.77
CA VAL A 193 13.95 -47.63 -9.89
C VAL A 193 12.79 -48.08 -10.77
#